data_AF-A0A7X6UQW6-F1
#
_entry.id   AF-A0A7X6UQW6-F1
#
_cell.length_a   1.000
_cell.length_b   1.000
_cell.length_c   1.000
_cell.angle_alpha   90.00
_cell.angle_beta   90.00
_cell.angle_gamma   90.00
#
_symmetry.space_group_name_H-M   'P 1'
#
loop_
_entity.id
_entity.type
_entity.pdbx_description
1 polymer ?
#
loop_
_entity_poly.entity_id
_entity_poly.type
_entity_poly.pdbx_seq_one_letter_code
_entity_poly.pdbx_strand_id
1 'polypeptide(L)'
;MKDIPVIHVTGESLAEAYEKALVSLYNNGLKIKTQYDKPGDPPSMDCTMNITVLNPKQDPLIHKAFPGGIEDLREYVMEVQGAKDHWTKNMNDPDDTRWEYTYHGRLA
;
A
#
# COMPACT_ATOMS: atom_id res chain seq x y z
N MET A 1 5.16 -14.21 -22.35
CA MET A 1 4.69 -13.44 -21.18
C MET A 1 3.22 -13.79 -21.04
N LYS A 2 2.72 -14.07 -19.82
CA LYS A 2 1.26 -14.15 -19.63
C LYS A 2 0.75 -12.72 -19.49
N ASP A 3 -0.31 -12.38 -20.21
CA ASP A 3 -0.92 -11.07 -20.10
C ASP A 3 -1.49 -10.87 -18.70
N ILE A 4 -1.33 -9.66 -18.15
CA ILE A 4 -1.88 -9.31 -16.85
C ILE A 4 -3.39 -9.11 -17.01
N PRO A 5 -4.25 -9.86 -16.31
CA PRO A 5 -5.69 -9.72 -16.44
C PRO A 5 -6.15 -8.36 -15.92
N VAL A 6 -7.13 -7.76 -16.59
CA VAL A 6 -7.83 -6.57 -16.11
C VAL A 6 -9.13 -7.01 -15.44
N ILE A 7 -9.26 -6.74 -14.15
CA ILE A 7 -10.39 -7.13 -13.32
C ILE A 7 -11.15 -5.87 -12.90
N HIS A 8 -12.48 -5.92 -12.99
CA HIS A 8 -13.35 -4.85 -12.56
C HIS A 8 -14.24 -5.33 -11.41
N VAL A 9 -14.33 -4.53 -10.35
CA VAL A 9 -15.25 -4.79 -9.23
C VAL A 9 -16.05 -3.54 -8.89
N THR A 10 -17.26 -3.74 -8.39
CA THR A 10 -18.11 -2.67 -7.89
C THR A 10 -18.69 -3.07 -6.53
N GLY A 11 -18.57 -2.17 -5.56
CA GLY A 11 -19.13 -2.33 -4.21
C GLY A 11 -19.83 -1.07 -3.75
N GLU A 12 -20.71 -1.22 -2.77
CA GLU A 12 -21.44 -0.11 -2.17
C GLU A 12 -20.50 0.76 -1.35
N SER A 13 -19.72 0.15 -0.45
CA SER A 13 -18.79 0.84 0.43
C SER A 13 -17.32 0.53 0.12
N LEU A 14 -16.39 1.30 0.72
CA LEU A 14 -14.95 1.07 0.56
C LEU A 14 -14.55 -0.33 1.03
N ALA A 15 -15.04 -0.75 2.20
CA ALA A 15 -14.70 -2.06 2.77
C ALA A 15 -15.22 -3.20 1.89
N GLU A 16 -16.48 -3.12 1.44
CA GLU A 16 -17.08 -4.15 0.59
C GLU A 16 -16.36 -4.24 -0.77
N ALA A 17 -16.09 -3.10 -1.42
CA ALA A 17 -15.43 -3.08 -2.71
C ALA A 17 -14.00 -3.64 -2.64
N TYR A 18 -13.28 -3.35 -1.55
CA TYR A 18 -11.94 -3.90 -1.29
C TYR A 18 -11.98 -5.42 -1.10
N GLU A 19 -12.90 -5.94 -0.28
CA GLU A 19 -13.03 -7.39 -0.08
C GLU A 19 -13.37 -8.11 -1.40
N LYS A 20 -14.31 -7.54 -2.19
CA LYS A 20 -14.61 -8.03 -3.54
C LYS A 20 -13.38 -8.04 -4.45
N ALA A 21 -12.53 -7.02 -4.37
CA ALA A 21 -11.28 -6.95 -5.13
C ALA A 21 -10.34 -8.09 -4.75
N LEU A 22 -10.14 -8.36 -3.45
CA LEU A 22 -9.28 -9.44 -2.97
C LEU A 22 -9.77 -10.82 -3.42
N VAL A 23 -11.08 -11.09 -3.27
CA VAL A 23 -11.69 -12.35 -3.70
C VAL A 23 -11.55 -12.52 -5.23
N SER A 24 -11.76 -11.45 -6.00
CA SER A 24 -11.63 -11.50 -7.46
C SER A 24 -10.18 -11.70 -7.92
N LEU A 25 -9.23 -11.02 -7.27
CA LEU A 25 -7.80 -11.23 -7.49
C LEU A 25 -7.40 -12.68 -7.19
N TYR A 26 -7.87 -13.24 -6.09
CA TYR A 26 -7.55 -14.62 -5.72
C TYR A 26 -8.08 -15.63 -6.75
N ASN A 27 -9.32 -15.43 -7.22
CA ASN A 27 -9.97 -16.36 -8.14
C ASN A 27 -9.52 -16.21 -9.60
N ASN A 28 -9.26 -14.98 -10.05
CA ASN A 28 -9.07 -14.66 -11.47
C ASN A 28 -7.71 -14.04 -11.79
N GLY A 29 -6.89 -13.76 -10.78
CA GLY A 29 -5.56 -13.19 -10.94
C GLY A 29 -4.53 -14.17 -11.47
N LEU A 30 -3.38 -13.62 -11.86
CA LEU A 30 -2.22 -14.37 -12.30
C LEU A 30 -1.30 -14.68 -11.12
N LYS A 31 -0.78 -15.91 -11.07
CA LYS A 31 0.35 -16.26 -10.20
C LYS A 31 1.66 -15.84 -10.86
N ILE A 32 2.42 -14.95 -10.21
CA ILE A 32 3.69 -14.44 -10.70
C ILE A 32 4.77 -14.48 -9.61
N LYS A 33 6.00 -14.82 -10.00
CA LYS A 33 7.15 -14.70 -9.09
C LYS A 33 7.65 -13.27 -9.09
N THR A 34 7.99 -12.77 -7.91
CA THR A 34 8.51 -11.41 -7.74
C THR A 34 9.98 -11.44 -7.30
N GLN A 35 10.65 -10.30 -7.40
CA GLN A 35 12.01 -10.13 -6.86
C GLN A 35 12.07 -10.17 -5.32
N TYR A 36 10.91 -10.18 -4.65
CA TYR A 36 10.80 -10.23 -3.18
C TYR A 36 10.60 -11.65 -2.65
N ASP A 37 10.29 -12.62 -3.51
CA ASP A 37 10.02 -14.00 -3.10
C ASP A 37 11.30 -14.66 -2.56
N LYS A 38 11.23 -15.24 -1.36
CA LYS A 38 12.31 -16.06 -0.79
C LYS A 38 12.25 -17.50 -1.31
N PRO A 39 13.34 -18.28 -1.18
CA PRO A 39 13.31 -19.70 -1.54
C PRO A 39 12.20 -20.45 -0.78
N GLY A 40 11.22 -20.98 -1.53
CA GLY A 40 10.07 -21.71 -1.00
C GLY A 40 8.77 -20.90 -0.91
N ASP A 41 8.82 -19.58 -1.11
CA ASP A 41 7.61 -18.75 -1.09
C ASP A 41 6.67 -19.11 -2.27
N PRO A 42 5.35 -19.11 -2.04
CA PRO A 42 4.40 -19.23 -3.13
C PRO A 42 4.47 -17.99 -4.03
N PRO A 43 4.15 -18.11 -5.34
CA PRO A 43 4.04 -16.95 -6.21
C PRO A 43 3.01 -15.95 -5.69
N SER A 44 3.28 -14.67 -5.87
CA SER A 44 2.32 -13.60 -5.63
C SER A 44 1.14 -13.68 -6.60
N MET A 45 0.00 -13.10 -6.20
CA MET A 45 -1.17 -12.91 -7.06
C MET A 45 -1.13 -11.51 -7.65
N ASP A 46 -1.40 -11.38 -8.95
CA ASP A 46 -1.33 -10.11 -9.67
C ASP A 46 -2.47 -9.92 -10.68
N CYS A 47 -2.93 -8.68 -10.83
CA CYS A 47 -3.87 -8.23 -11.85
C CYS A 47 -3.84 -6.70 -11.96
N THR A 48 -4.32 -6.16 -13.08
CA THR A 48 -4.76 -4.76 -13.13
C THR A 48 -6.17 -4.67 -12.56
N MET A 49 -6.35 -3.97 -11.43
CA MET A 49 -7.64 -3.88 -10.73
C MET A 49 -8.29 -2.51 -10.91
N ASN A 50 -9.54 -2.50 -11.37
CA ASN A 50 -10.41 -1.33 -11.42
C ASN A 50 -11.53 -1.48 -10.39
N ILE A 51 -11.52 -0.62 -9.36
CA ILE A 51 -12.48 -0.65 -8.26
C ILE A 51 -13.42 0.55 -8.38
N THR A 52 -14.72 0.30 -8.48
CA THR A 52 -15.76 1.33 -8.37
C THR A 52 -16.43 1.23 -7.01
N VAL A 53 -16.47 2.35 -6.28
CA VAL A 53 -17.11 2.44 -4.97
C VAL A 53 -18.26 3.44 -5.08
N LEU A 54 -19.49 2.96 -4.90
CA LEU A 54 -20.68 3.78 -5.15
C LEU A 54 -20.88 4.83 -4.06
N ASN A 55 -20.66 4.46 -2.80
CA ASN A 55 -20.83 5.32 -1.63
C ASN A 55 -19.56 5.33 -0.75
N PRO A 56 -18.49 6.02 -1.19
CA PRO A 56 -17.17 5.94 -0.53
C PRO A 56 -17.12 6.56 0.88
N LYS A 57 -18.16 7.29 1.28
CA LYS A 57 -18.27 7.94 2.61
C LYS A 57 -19.23 7.22 3.56
N GLN A 58 -19.78 6.07 3.16
CA GLN A 58 -20.74 5.33 3.97
C GLN A 58 -20.09 4.73 5.23
N ASP A 59 -18.83 4.30 5.12
CA ASP A 59 -18.08 3.73 6.24
C ASP A 59 -17.18 4.78 6.92
N PRO A 60 -16.89 4.64 8.22
CA PRO A 60 -15.86 5.44 8.89
C PRO A 60 -14.49 5.26 8.22
N LEU A 61 -13.87 6.36 7.79
CA LEU A 61 -12.58 6.33 7.08
C LEU A 61 -11.40 5.97 8.00
N ILE A 62 -11.52 6.22 9.29
CA ILE A 62 -10.50 5.89 10.30
C ILE A 62 -11.15 5.02 11.36
N HIS A 63 -10.78 3.75 11.38
CA HIS A 63 -11.16 2.85 12.46
C HIS A 63 -10.48 3.30 13.76
N LYS A 64 -11.20 3.47 14.87
CA LYS A 64 -10.61 3.99 16.12
C LYS A 64 -9.48 3.13 16.72
N ALA A 65 -9.40 1.85 16.37
CA ALA A 65 -8.32 0.94 16.77
C ALA A 65 -7.32 0.68 15.64
N PHE A 66 -7.04 1.68 14.79
CA PHE A 66 -6.03 1.54 13.75
C PHE A 66 -4.62 1.37 14.35
N PRO A 67 -3.74 0.58 13.71
CA PRO A 67 -2.37 0.38 14.20
C PRO A 67 -1.64 1.72 14.41
N GLY A 68 -0.95 1.86 15.54
CA GLY A 68 -0.21 3.07 15.92
C GLY A 68 -1.05 4.20 16.55
N GLY A 69 -2.37 4.22 16.32
CA GLY A 69 -3.26 5.19 16.94
C GLY A 69 -2.95 6.66 16.58
N ILE A 70 -3.57 7.59 17.31
CA ILE A 70 -3.55 9.03 16.96
C ILE A 70 -2.15 9.65 17.06
N GLU A 71 -1.32 9.18 17.99
CA GLU A 71 0.03 9.71 18.18
C GLU A 71 0.93 9.38 16.99
N ASP A 72 0.96 8.12 16.54
CA ASP A 72 1.75 7.72 15.37
C ASP A 72 1.20 8.37 14.08
N LEU A 73 -0.12 8.59 13.98
CA LEU A 73 -0.70 9.37 12.88
C LEU A 73 -0.20 10.82 12.91
N ARG A 74 -0.08 11.43 14.09
CA ARG A 74 0.45 12.78 14.22
C ARG A 74 1.93 12.84 13.85
N GLU A 75 2.71 11.85 14.27
CA GLU A 75 4.10 11.71 13.87
C GLU A 75 4.26 11.56 12.35
N TYR A 76 3.40 10.74 11.72
CA TYR A 76 3.36 10.60 10.26
C TYR A 76 3.04 11.91 9.56
N VAL A 77 2.06 12.68 10.06
CA VAL A 77 1.78 14.03 9.54
C VAL A 77 3.00 14.95 9.67
N MET A 78 3.72 14.88 10.79
CA MET A 78 4.94 15.68 10.97
C MET A 78 6.07 15.24 10.04
N GLU A 79 6.22 13.94 9.78
CA GLU A 79 7.16 13.44 8.77
C GLU A 79 6.85 14.02 7.40
N VAL A 80 5.58 13.98 6.97
CA VAL A 80 5.11 14.55 5.70
C VAL A 80 5.32 16.07 5.65
N GLN A 81 5.38 16.75 6.79
CA GLN A 81 5.72 18.17 6.91
C GLN A 81 7.24 18.45 6.98
N GLY A 82 8.09 17.44 6.78
CA GLY A 82 9.54 17.58 6.72
C GLY A 82 10.26 17.52 8.07
N ALA A 83 9.54 17.26 9.17
CA ALA A 83 10.14 17.23 10.51
C ALA A 83 11.23 16.15 10.66
N LYS A 84 11.22 15.13 9.80
CA LYS A 84 12.17 14.01 9.81
C LYS A 84 13.15 14.00 8.65
N ASP A 85 13.26 15.04 7.84
CA ASP A 85 14.13 15.00 6.65
C ASP A 85 15.60 14.73 6.99
N HIS A 86 16.04 15.15 8.17
CA HIS A 86 17.38 14.87 8.72
C HIS A 86 17.63 13.37 9.01
N TRP A 87 16.60 12.52 8.97
CA TRP A 87 16.69 11.06 9.08
C TRP A 87 16.92 10.39 7.72
N THR A 88 17.04 11.15 6.62
CA THR A 88 17.43 10.58 5.34
C THR A 88 18.95 10.35 5.32
N LYS A 89 19.38 9.20 4.83
CA LYS A 89 20.79 8.82 4.79
C LYS A 89 21.59 9.66 3.80
N ASN A 90 22.89 9.74 4.06
CA ASN A 90 23.85 10.27 3.09
C ASN A 90 24.18 9.17 2.07
N MET A 91 23.81 9.36 0.80
CA MET A 91 24.08 8.37 -0.26
C MET A 91 25.58 8.09 -0.49
N ASN A 92 26.46 8.98 -0.05
CA ASN A 92 27.90 8.81 -0.18
C ASN A 92 28.51 8.00 0.98
N ASP A 93 27.74 7.69 2.02
CA ASP A 93 28.17 6.89 3.16
C ASP A 93 27.50 5.51 3.10
N PRO A 94 28.22 4.44 2.70
CA PRO A 94 27.65 3.11 2.57
C PRO A 94 27.28 2.48 3.93
N ASP A 95 27.82 3.00 5.03
CA ASP A 95 27.57 2.50 6.38
C ASP A 95 26.44 3.28 7.10
N ASP A 96 25.87 4.30 6.44
CA ASP A 96 24.76 5.09 6.98
C ASP A 96 23.44 4.29 6.93
N THR A 97 22.95 3.92 8.11
CA THR A 97 21.76 3.07 8.32
C THR A 97 20.46 3.87 8.46
N ARG A 98 20.51 5.20 8.29
CA ARG A 98 19.34 6.07 8.24
C ARG A 98 18.40 5.73 7.08
N TRP A 99 17.25 6.38 7.03
CA TRP A 99 16.19 6.04 6.08
C TRP A 99 16.59 6.37 4.64
N GLU A 100 16.12 5.55 3.70
CA GLU A 100 16.31 5.78 2.26
C GLU A 100 15.57 7.03 1.78
N TYR A 101 14.42 7.34 2.38
CA TYR A 101 13.57 8.48 2.04
C TYR A 101 12.65 8.85 3.20
N THR A 102 12.16 10.08 3.20
CA THR A 102 10.95 10.50 3.93
C THR A 102 9.80 10.67 2.96
N TYR A 103 8.55 10.58 3.44
CA TYR A 103 7.40 10.89 2.59
C TYR A 103 7.37 12.34 2.12
N HIS A 104 7.85 13.29 2.94
CA HIS A 104 8.01 14.69 2.52
C HIS A 104 8.89 14.80 1.28
N GLY A 105 10.08 14.19 1.28
CA GLY A 105 10.99 14.22 0.13
C GLY A 105 10.46 13.55 -1.14
N ARG A 106 9.43 12.69 -1.06
CA ARG A 106 8.77 12.09 -2.23
C ARG A 106 7.61 12.90 -2.78
N LEU A 107 6.97 13.71 -1.93
CA LEU A 107 5.78 14.49 -2.28
C LEU A 107 6.11 15.95 -2.64
N ALA A 108 7.28 16.45 -2.22
CA ALA A 108 7.77 17.81 -2.48
C ALA A 108 8.40 17.99 -3.87
#